data_AF-A0A518ATB1-F1
#
_entry.id   AF-A0A518ATB1-F1
#
_cell.length_a   1.000
_cell.length_b   1.000
_cell.length_c   1.000
_cell.angle_alpha   90.00
_cell.angle_beta   90.00
_cell.angle_gamma   90.00
#
_symmetry.space_group_name_H-M   'P 1'
#
loop_
_entity.id
_entity.type
_entity.pdbx_description
1 polymer ?
#
loop_
_entity_poly.entity_id
_entity_poly.type
_entity_poly.pdbx_seq_one_letter_code
_entity_poly.pdbx_strand_id
1 'polypeptide(L)'
;MSELPQLSRLSNIDRRHWLSSKQALTALQALGERQAITWLRQQFTSPADLEWGRLLRDLNPTWEELTLWIRGDKEHCLVGIDALAEFTPHPNTNDPTKPVLPTGATTELINTAIDQALAKYANPRLEKTVARIHRVWPKHRSPKKNITIPRWLQSVAEALAENDSQVVRGWHKKLLTSVDAPKSEDDFWFALIECLSENNIVAVVDWREFTDAIVESLQSLRSARNIDLDWETLKSFDGDNEVFFRHVSGLVGKTGRSLVSFDTGGDEYALTFMPTNHIPKYHEVLTSNLTWSSGVTKFD
;
A
#
# COMPACT_ATOMS: atom_id res chain seq x y z
N MET A 1 18.07 -4.91 36.20
CA MET A 1 16.86 -4.80 35.34
C MET A 1 16.39 -3.36 35.46
N SER A 2 16.33 -2.62 34.35
CA SER A 2 15.73 -1.28 34.36
C SER A 2 14.23 -1.41 34.63
N GLU A 3 13.70 -0.69 35.60
CA GLU A 3 12.26 -0.67 35.87
C GLU A 3 11.51 -0.10 34.65
N LEU A 4 10.50 -0.81 34.17
CA LEU A 4 9.63 -0.28 33.11
C LEU A 4 8.79 0.87 33.66
N PRO A 5 8.55 1.94 32.88
CA PRO A 5 7.75 3.06 33.33
C PRO A 5 6.29 2.62 33.53
N GLN A 6 5.63 3.15 34.57
CA GLN A 6 4.19 3.01 34.71
C GLN A 6 3.50 3.91 33.68
N LEU A 7 3.01 3.32 32.58
CA LEU A 7 2.47 4.07 31.43
C LEU A 7 1.24 4.90 31.79
N SER A 8 0.49 4.49 32.81
CA SER A 8 -0.66 5.24 33.35
C SER A 8 -0.28 6.60 33.95
N ARG A 9 1.01 6.83 34.24
CA ARG A 9 1.52 8.11 34.76
C ARG A 9 2.03 9.05 33.66
N LEU A 10 2.16 8.57 32.43
CA LEU A 10 2.64 9.36 31.30
C LEU A 10 1.48 10.11 30.64
N SER A 11 1.77 11.27 30.05
CA SER A 11 0.81 11.93 29.17
C SER A 11 0.54 11.07 27.93
N ASN A 12 -0.56 11.33 27.22
CA ASN A 12 -0.88 10.60 25.97
C ASN A 12 0.20 10.76 24.89
N ILE A 13 0.93 11.88 24.90
CA ILE A 13 2.00 12.17 23.93
C ILE A 13 3.26 11.39 24.32
N ASP A 14 3.68 11.49 25.58
CA ASP A 14 4.89 10.81 26.06
C ASP A 14 4.74 9.29 25.98
N ARG A 15 3.53 8.79 26.27
CA ARG A 15 3.19 7.37 26.14
C ARG A 15 3.33 6.90 24.69
N ARG A 16 2.75 7.64 23.73
CA ARG A 16 2.89 7.33 22.30
C ARG A 16 4.35 7.36 21.85
N HIS A 17 5.09 8.39 22.25
CA HIS A 17 6.51 8.52 21.93
C HIS A 17 7.34 7.36 22.52
N TRP A 18 7.01 6.92 23.74
CA TRP A 18 7.68 5.78 24.34
C TRP A 18 7.34 4.48 23.60
N LEU A 19 6.06 4.21 23.34
CA LEU A 19 5.60 2.98 22.67
C LEU A 19 6.22 2.80 21.27
N SER A 20 6.40 3.88 20.52
CA SER A 20 7.03 3.84 19.18
C SER A 20 8.57 3.79 19.23
N SER A 21 9.18 3.91 20.40
CA SER A 21 10.63 3.94 20.55
C SER A 21 11.24 2.53 20.52
N LYS A 22 12.44 2.41 19.91
CA LYS A 22 13.24 1.17 19.99
C LYS A 22 13.54 0.76 21.44
N GLN A 23 13.64 1.74 22.35
CA GLN A 23 13.91 1.50 23.77
C GLN A 23 12.76 0.74 24.44
N ALA A 24 11.51 1.05 24.11
CA ALA A 24 10.36 0.33 24.67
C ALA A 24 10.38 -1.14 24.26
N LEU A 25 10.60 -1.43 22.97
CA LEU A 25 10.69 -2.80 22.47
C LEU A 25 11.82 -3.57 23.17
N THR A 26 13.03 -2.98 23.23
CA THR A 26 14.18 -3.62 23.90
C THR A 26 13.90 -3.89 25.39
N ALA A 27 13.32 -2.92 26.10
CA ALA A 27 13.03 -3.06 27.51
C ALA A 27 11.95 -4.13 27.78
N LEU A 28 10.95 -4.24 26.91
CA LEU A 28 9.92 -5.27 26.98
C LEU A 28 10.49 -6.66 26.65
N GLN A 29 11.29 -6.79 25.58
CA GLN A 29 11.94 -8.05 25.23
C GLN A 29 12.84 -8.57 26.37
N ALA A 30 13.46 -7.67 27.15
CA ALA A 30 14.27 -8.06 28.31
C ALA A 30 13.46 -8.70 29.45
N LEU A 31 12.12 -8.54 29.50
CA LEU A 31 11.25 -9.30 30.43
C LEU A 31 11.01 -10.74 29.97
N GLY A 32 11.26 -11.04 28.70
CA GLY A 32 10.79 -12.25 28.03
C GLY A 32 9.38 -12.08 27.44
N GLU A 33 9.14 -12.72 26.30
CA GLU A 33 7.96 -12.53 25.43
C GLU A 33 6.63 -12.57 26.19
N ARG A 34 6.36 -13.66 26.92
CA ARG A 34 5.10 -13.86 27.65
C ARG A 34 4.88 -12.82 28.76
N GLN A 35 5.94 -12.44 29.47
CA GLN A 35 5.86 -11.45 30.54
C GLN A 35 5.64 -10.05 29.96
N ALA A 36 6.30 -9.73 28.86
CA ALA A 36 6.14 -8.49 28.12
C ALA A 36 4.69 -8.30 27.63
N ILE A 37 4.10 -9.32 27.01
CA ILE A 37 2.70 -9.28 26.52
C ILE A 37 1.73 -9.10 27.69
N THR A 38 1.96 -9.83 28.79
CA THR A 38 1.14 -9.71 30.01
C THR A 38 1.23 -8.30 30.60
N TRP A 39 2.44 -7.75 30.69
CA TRP A 39 2.68 -6.39 31.14
C TRP A 39 1.99 -5.37 30.25
N LEU A 40 2.10 -5.51 28.92
CA LEU A 40 1.49 -4.60 27.95
C LEU A 40 -0.03 -4.56 28.13
N ARG A 41 -0.66 -5.72 28.36
CA ARG A 41 -2.09 -5.82 28.63
C ARG A 41 -2.50 -5.15 29.94
N GLN A 42 -1.68 -5.28 30.99
CA GLN A 42 -1.96 -4.66 32.29
C GLN A 42 -1.76 -3.14 32.30
N GLN A 43 -0.83 -2.63 31.48
CA GLN A 43 -0.55 -1.19 31.37
C GLN A 43 -1.38 -0.49 30.29
N PHE A 44 -2.14 -1.25 29.50
CA PHE A 44 -2.98 -0.69 28.46
C PHE A 44 -3.98 0.30 29.04
N THR A 45 -4.09 1.45 28.39
CA THR A 45 -4.94 2.57 28.82
C THR A 45 -5.56 3.20 27.58
N SER A 46 -6.87 3.43 27.60
CA SER A 46 -7.59 4.10 26.51
C SER A 46 -7.01 5.51 26.26
N PRO A 47 -7.04 6.01 25.00
CA PRO A 47 -7.53 5.36 23.79
C PRO A 47 -6.53 4.36 23.18
N ALA A 48 -7.05 3.31 22.51
CA ALA A 48 -6.25 2.47 21.63
C ALA A 48 -5.78 3.25 20.41
N ASP A 49 -4.49 3.20 20.11
CA ASP A 49 -3.88 3.70 18.87
C ASP A 49 -3.11 2.57 18.17
N LEU A 50 -2.53 2.85 16.99
CA LEU A 50 -1.85 1.84 16.18
C LEU A 50 -0.52 1.38 16.78
N GLU A 51 0.10 2.19 17.65
CA GLU A 51 1.42 1.88 18.22
C GLU A 51 1.32 0.72 19.23
N TRP A 52 0.21 0.62 19.96
CA TRP A 52 -0.07 -0.55 20.79
C TRP A 52 -0.13 -1.85 19.98
N GLY A 53 -0.80 -1.81 18.82
CA GLY A 53 -0.90 -2.97 17.93
C GLY A 53 0.45 -3.38 17.36
N ARG A 54 1.24 -2.42 16.87
CA ARG A 54 2.61 -2.65 16.38
C ARG A 54 3.50 -3.26 17.44
N LEU A 55 3.54 -2.65 18.63
CA LEU A 55 4.37 -3.13 19.72
C LEU A 55 3.95 -4.53 20.17
N LEU A 56 2.65 -4.80 20.27
CA LEU A 56 2.14 -6.14 20.56
C LEU A 56 2.61 -7.14 19.49
N ARG A 57 2.52 -6.80 18.20
CA ARG A 57 3.02 -7.65 17.12
C ARG A 57 4.53 -7.90 17.20
N ASP A 58 5.33 -6.89 17.53
CA ASP A 58 6.80 -6.98 17.61
C ASP A 58 7.27 -7.87 18.77
N LEU A 59 6.42 -8.11 19.77
CA LEU A 59 6.63 -9.12 20.81
C LEU A 59 6.29 -10.55 20.35
N ASN A 60 5.90 -10.72 19.08
CA ASN A 60 5.60 -12.00 18.43
C ASN A 60 4.64 -12.92 19.20
N PRO A 61 3.44 -12.43 19.57
CA PRO A 61 2.49 -13.18 20.40
C PRO A 61 2.02 -14.43 19.68
N THR A 62 1.78 -15.48 20.47
CA THR A 62 1.07 -16.67 20.01
C THR A 62 -0.39 -16.34 19.68
N TRP A 63 -1.04 -17.21 18.91
CA TRP A 63 -2.46 -17.06 18.61
C TRP A 63 -3.34 -17.07 19.86
N GLU A 64 -2.97 -17.88 20.86
CA GLU A 64 -3.67 -17.93 22.15
C GLU A 64 -3.63 -16.56 22.85
N GLU A 65 -2.47 -15.92 22.89
CA GLU A 65 -2.28 -14.59 23.49
C GLU A 65 -3.07 -13.52 22.71
N LEU A 66 -2.97 -13.51 21.38
CA LEU A 66 -3.75 -12.58 20.55
C LEU A 66 -5.26 -12.75 20.75
N THR A 67 -5.74 -13.99 20.87
CA THR A 67 -7.16 -14.26 21.09
C THR A 67 -7.66 -13.66 22.41
N LEU A 68 -6.82 -13.60 23.45
CA LEU A 68 -7.17 -12.93 24.71
C LEU A 68 -7.37 -11.42 24.55
N TRP A 69 -6.58 -10.78 23.68
CA TRP A 69 -6.77 -9.36 23.33
C TRP A 69 -8.04 -9.16 22.50
N ILE A 70 -8.22 -9.94 21.44
CA ILE A 70 -9.37 -9.84 20.52
C ILE A 70 -10.69 -10.07 21.26
N ARG A 71 -10.73 -10.99 22.23
CA ARG A 71 -11.94 -11.28 23.02
C ARG A 71 -12.14 -10.35 24.23
N GLY A 72 -11.20 -9.44 24.48
CA GLY A 72 -11.22 -8.48 25.58
C GLY A 72 -12.35 -7.46 25.46
N ASP A 73 -12.22 -6.32 26.13
CA ASP A 73 -13.11 -5.19 25.88
C ASP A 73 -12.85 -4.56 24.50
N LYS A 74 -13.63 -3.53 24.14
CA LYS A 74 -13.53 -2.88 22.82
C LYS A 74 -12.12 -2.38 22.52
N GLU A 75 -11.44 -1.79 23.50
CA GLU A 75 -10.13 -1.17 23.29
C GLU A 75 -9.03 -2.22 23.16
N HIS A 76 -9.06 -3.26 23.99
CA HIS A 76 -8.17 -4.42 23.85
C HIS A 76 -8.40 -5.16 22.53
N CYS A 77 -9.66 -5.28 22.11
CA CYS A 77 -10.02 -5.88 20.83
C CYS A 77 -9.39 -5.10 19.66
N LEU A 78 -9.46 -3.76 19.68
CA LEU A 78 -8.83 -2.93 18.65
C LEU A 78 -7.31 -3.16 18.60
N VAL A 79 -6.63 -3.16 19.74
CA VAL A 79 -5.18 -3.43 19.81
C VAL A 79 -4.84 -4.81 19.25
N GLY A 80 -5.61 -5.84 19.63
CA GLY A 80 -5.39 -7.21 19.13
C GLY A 80 -5.59 -7.34 17.62
N ILE A 81 -6.60 -6.63 17.07
CA ILE A 81 -6.89 -6.65 15.63
C ILE A 81 -5.86 -5.82 14.84
N ASP A 82 -5.40 -4.69 15.37
CA ASP A 82 -4.33 -3.92 14.75
C ASP A 82 -3.01 -4.71 14.74
N ALA A 83 -2.66 -5.37 15.85
CA ALA A 83 -1.49 -6.26 15.90
C ALA A 83 -1.58 -7.36 14.84
N LEU A 84 -2.74 -8.02 14.72
CA LEU A 84 -3.00 -9.04 13.72
C LEU A 84 -2.86 -8.51 12.29
N ALA A 85 -3.26 -7.26 12.05
CA ALA A 85 -3.12 -6.63 10.75
C ALA A 85 -1.65 -6.29 10.40
N GLU A 86 -0.73 -6.22 11.36
CA GLU A 86 0.72 -6.05 11.15
C GLU A 86 1.45 -7.38 10.88
N PHE A 87 0.77 -8.53 11.02
CA PHE A 87 1.24 -9.84 10.55
C PHE A 87 1.00 -10.08 9.05
N THR A 88 0.25 -9.17 8.40
CA THR A 88 0.09 -9.16 6.94
C THR A 88 1.38 -8.67 6.25
N PRO A 89 1.63 -8.93 4.94
CA PRO A 89 2.98 -9.02 4.36
C PRO A 89 3.90 -7.87 4.78
N HIS A 90 5.02 -8.23 5.40
CA HIS A 90 5.97 -7.28 5.97
C HIS A 90 7.24 -7.22 5.10
N PRO A 91 7.78 -6.04 4.79
CA PRO A 91 8.94 -5.87 3.92
C PRO A 91 10.26 -6.53 4.39
N ASN A 92 10.29 -7.18 5.56
CA ASN A 92 11.51 -7.73 6.18
C ASN A 92 11.53 -9.27 6.29
N THR A 93 10.59 -9.98 5.67
CA THR A 93 10.67 -11.44 5.53
C THR A 93 11.47 -11.80 4.26
N ASN A 94 12.11 -12.98 4.23
CA ASN A 94 12.82 -13.51 3.05
C ASN A 94 11.95 -13.56 1.78
N ASP A 95 10.63 -13.46 1.95
CA ASP A 95 9.64 -13.18 0.92
C ASP A 95 8.70 -12.09 1.48
N PRO A 96 8.95 -10.80 1.18
CA PRO A 96 8.17 -9.67 1.72
C PRO A 96 6.71 -9.68 1.26
N THR A 97 6.36 -10.58 0.35
CA THR A 97 5.02 -10.74 -0.22
C THR A 97 4.17 -11.79 0.50
N LYS A 98 4.76 -12.58 1.42
CA LYS A 98 4.03 -13.63 2.14
C LYS A 98 3.64 -13.18 3.54
N PRO A 99 2.33 -13.18 3.86
CA PRO A 99 1.89 -12.94 5.22
C PRO A 99 2.32 -14.08 6.14
N VAL A 100 2.74 -13.73 7.36
CA VAL A 100 3.15 -14.70 8.37
C VAL A 100 2.02 -14.84 9.37
N LEU A 101 1.50 -16.05 9.53
CA LEU A 101 0.49 -16.30 10.56
C LEU A 101 1.15 -16.30 11.95
N PRO A 102 0.49 -15.75 12.98
CA PRO A 102 0.94 -15.94 14.37
C PRO A 102 1.07 -17.44 14.70
N THR A 103 2.01 -17.78 15.58
CA THR A 103 2.24 -19.18 15.96
C THR A 103 0.97 -19.79 16.55
N GLY A 104 0.52 -20.92 15.99
CA GLY A 104 -0.71 -21.61 16.40
C GLY A 104 -2.00 -21.09 15.75
N ALA A 105 -1.92 -20.06 14.90
CA ALA A 105 -3.09 -19.57 14.16
C ALA A 105 -3.33 -20.38 12.88
N THR A 106 -4.60 -20.46 12.48
CA THR A 106 -5.00 -20.81 11.12
C THR A 106 -5.84 -19.67 10.55
N THR A 107 -5.93 -19.58 9.23
CA THR A 107 -6.82 -18.61 8.56
C THR A 107 -8.27 -18.74 9.06
N GLU A 108 -8.75 -19.98 9.27
CA GLU A 108 -10.09 -20.25 9.79
C GLU A 108 -10.31 -19.64 11.19
N LEU A 109 -9.33 -19.84 12.09
CA LEU A 109 -9.38 -19.33 13.46
C LEU A 109 -9.35 -17.80 13.48
N ILE A 110 -8.51 -17.19 12.65
CA ILE A 110 -8.42 -15.74 12.51
C ILE A 110 -9.76 -15.15 12.06
N ASN A 111 -10.32 -15.66 10.95
CA ASN A 111 -11.58 -15.17 10.42
C ASN A 111 -12.72 -15.33 11.44
N THR A 112 -12.76 -16.46 12.15
CA THR A 112 -13.77 -16.69 13.20
C THR A 112 -13.65 -15.66 14.33
N ALA A 113 -12.45 -15.37 14.81
CA ALA A 113 -12.24 -14.40 15.88
C ALA A 113 -12.58 -12.97 15.46
N ILE A 114 -12.24 -12.61 14.22
CA ILE A 114 -12.56 -11.32 13.61
C ILE A 114 -14.07 -11.13 13.44
N ASP A 115 -14.78 -12.13 12.93
CA ASP A 115 -16.23 -12.09 12.77
C ASP A 115 -16.93 -11.89 14.13
N GLN A 116 -16.46 -12.59 15.17
CA GLN A 116 -16.96 -12.42 16.54
C GLN A 116 -16.70 -11.01 17.08
N ALA A 117 -15.51 -10.44 16.82
CA ALA A 117 -15.17 -9.08 17.22
C ALA A 117 -16.04 -8.03 16.52
N LEU A 118 -16.25 -8.15 15.21
CA LEU A 118 -17.10 -7.26 14.43
C LEU A 118 -18.55 -7.28 14.92
N ALA A 119 -19.10 -8.48 15.14
CA ALA A 119 -20.45 -8.64 15.65
C ALA A 119 -20.65 -8.01 17.04
N LYS A 120 -19.60 -8.00 17.86
CA LYS A 120 -19.64 -7.48 19.23
C LYS A 120 -19.46 -5.97 19.33
N TYR A 121 -18.60 -5.36 18.50
CA TYR A 121 -18.10 -3.99 18.75
C TYR A 121 -18.44 -2.93 17.69
N ALA A 122 -19.05 -3.29 16.57
CA ALA A 122 -19.58 -2.39 15.52
C ALA A 122 -18.83 -1.03 15.43
N ASN A 123 -17.58 -1.07 14.96
CA ASN A 123 -16.66 0.06 14.98
C ASN A 123 -16.04 0.30 13.59
N PRO A 124 -16.12 1.51 13.02
CA PRO A 124 -15.61 1.78 11.67
C PRO A 124 -14.10 1.55 11.48
N ARG A 125 -13.28 1.75 12.53
CA ARG A 125 -11.84 1.43 12.47
C ARG A 125 -11.65 -0.08 12.43
N LEU A 126 -12.40 -0.83 13.25
CA LEU A 126 -12.36 -2.29 13.23
C LEU A 126 -12.74 -2.84 11.85
N GLU A 127 -13.80 -2.33 11.23
CA GLU A 127 -14.21 -2.71 9.87
C GLU A 127 -13.10 -2.48 8.83
N LYS A 128 -12.45 -1.32 8.87
CA LYS A 128 -11.32 -1.00 7.98
C LYS A 128 -10.13 -1.93 8.19
N THR A 129 -9.73 -2.16 9.44
CA THR A 129 -8.60 -3.05 9.77
C THR A 129 -8.91 -4.50 9.36
N VAL A 130 -10.14 -4.97 9.60
CA VAL A 130 -10.59 -6.30 9.19
C VAL A 130 -10.61 -6.46 7.68
N ALA A 131 -11.07 -5.46 6.93
CA ALA A 131 -11.00 -5.50 5.47
C ALA A 131 -9.55 -5.67 4.98
N ARG A 132 -8.58 -5.02 5.63
CA ARG A 132 -7.15 -5.21 5.35
C ARG A 132 -6.70 -6.64 5.64
N ILE A 133 -7.12 -7.23 6.76
CA ILE A 133 -6.80 -8.62 7.12
C ILE A 133 -7.40 -9.61 6.11
N HIS A 134 -8.66 -9.44 5.71
CA HIS A 134 -9.32 -10.34 4.76
C HIS A 134 -8.71 -10.32 3.35
N ARG A 135 -8.05 -9.22 2.94
CA ARG A 135 -7.29 -9.20 1.67
C ARG A 135 -6.13 -10.20 1.66
N VAL A 136 -5.63 -10.52 2.85
CA VAL A 136 -4.40 -11.30 3.06
C VAL A 136 -4.74 -12.73 3.47
N TRP A 137 -5.74 -12.89 4.34
CA TRP A 137 -6.25 -14.17 4.80
C TRP A 137 -7.75 -14.26 4.52
N PRO A 138 -8.15 -14.51 3.27
CA PRO A 138 -9.55 -14.48 2.88
C PRO A 138 -10.36 -15.58 3.59
N LYS A 139 -11.57 -15.23 4.04
CA LYS A 139 -12.53 -16.10 4.74
C LYS A 139 -12.92 -17.36 3.96
N HIS A 140 -12.88 -17.27 2.65
CA HIS A 140 -13.08 -18.39 1.74
C HIS A 140 -11.91 -18.41 0.76
N ARG A 141 -11.56 -19.57 0.19
CA ARG A 141 -10.77 -19.57 -1.04
C ARG A 141 -11.52 -18.65 -2.00
N SER A 142 -10.92 -17.53 -2.38
CA SER A 142 -11.52 -16.64 -3.36
C SER A 142 -11.97 -17.53 -4.51
N PRO A 143 -13.28 -17.58 -4.84
CA PRO A 143 -13.72 -18.34 -5.99
C PRO A 143 -12.82 -17.90 -7.14
N LYS A 144 -12.26 -18.85 -7.89
CA LYS A 144 -11.46 -18.49 -9.07
C LYS A 144 -12.37 -17.66 -9.95
N LYS A 145 -12.19 -16.34 -9.91
CA LYS A 145 -12.98 -15.42 -10.70
C LYS A 145 -12.59 -15.71 -12.14
N ASN A 146 -13.56 -16.08 -12.97
CA ASN A 146 -13.34 -16.15 -14.40
C ASN A 146 -13.32 -14.71 -14.90
N ILE A 147 -12.14 -14.11 -14.87
CA ILE A 147 -11.88 -12.76 -15.34
C ILE A 147 -11.38 -12.88 -16.78
N THR A 148 -12.14 -12.31 -17.71
CA THR A 148 -11.72 -12.18 -19.11
C THR A 148 -11.19 -10.77 -19.31
N ILE A 149 -9.87 -10.63 -19.40
CA ILE A 149 -9.21 -9.35 -19.65
C ILE A 149 -9.38 -8.98 -21.14
N PRO A 150 -9.79 -7.74 -21.47
CA PRO A 150 -9.85 -7.30 -22.87
C PRO A 150 -8.49 -7.43 -23.57
N ARG A 151 -8.49 -7.94 -24.81
CA ARG A 151 -7.23 -8.16 -25.57
C ARG A 151 -6.43 -6.88 -25.79
N TRP A 152 -7.12 -5.76 -26.00
CA TRP A 152 -6.47 -4.46 -26.18
C TRP A 152 -5.71 -4.07 -24.91
N LEU A 153 -6.32 -4.28 -23.74
CA LEU A 153 -5.73 -3.93 -22.46
C LEU A 153 -4.57 -4.85 -22.09
N GLN A 154 -4.68 -6.14 -22.41
CA GLN A 154 -3.55 -7.07 -22.32
C GLN A 154 -2.35 -6.58 -23.11
N SER A 155 -2.58 -6.12 -24.35
CA SER A 155 -1.52 -5.63 -25.23
C SER A 155 -0.90 -4.33 -24.70
N VAL A 156 -1.71 -3.44 -24.13
CA VAL A 156 -1.24 -2.21 -23.46
C VAL A 156 -0.41 -2.56 -22.23
N ALA A 157 -0.86 -3.48 -21.39
CA ALA A 157 -0.15 -3.92 -20.20
C ALA A 157 1.24 -4.49 -20.53
N GLU A 158 1.33 -5.36 -21.53
CA GLU A 158 2.60 -5.94 -22.00
C GLU A 158 3.57 -4.86 -22.52
N ALA A 159 3.04 -3.90 -23.28
CA ALA A 159 3.85 -2.85 -23.88
C ALA A 159 4.31 -1.80 -22.85
N LEU A 160 3.46 -1.42 -21.87
CA LEU A 160 3.84 -0.54 -20.76
C LEU A 160 4.78 -1.21 -19.76
N ALA A 161 4.62 -2.51 -19.52
CA ALA A 161 5.53 -3.29 -18.69
C ALA A 161 6.90 -3.52 -19.36
N GLU A 162 7.17 -2.95 -20.54
CA GLU A 162 8.41 -3.14 -21.30
C GLU A 162 8.71 -4.64 -21.57
N ASN A 163 7.66 -5.45 -21.74
CA ASN A 163 7.70 -6.91 -21.86
C ASN A 163 8.16 -7.67 -20.59
N ASP A 164 8.14 -7.03 -19.42
CA ASP A 164 8.36 -7.70 -18.14
C ASP A 164 7.14 -8.58 -17.79
N SER A 165 7.25 -9.86 -18.15
CA SER A 165 6.21 -10.86 -17.87
C SER A 165 5.91 -11.06 -16.38
N GLN A 166 6.78 -10.63 -15.46
CA GLN A 166 6.50 -10.73 -14.03
C GLN A 166 5.48 -9.67 -13.60
N VAL A 167 5.59 -8.45 -14.12
CA VAL A 167 4.65 -7.36 -13.84
C VAL A 167 3.25 -7.71 -14.35
N VAL A 168 3.14 -8.16 -15.60
CA VAL A 168 1.85 -8.54 -16.20
C VAL A 168 1.21 -9.72 -15.45
N ARG A 169 2.00 -10.73 -15.05
CA ARG A 169 1.50 -11.83 -14.20
C ARG A 169 1.08 -11.36 -12.81
N GLY A 170 1.81 -10.40 -12.22
CA GLY A 170 1.47 -9.77 -10.96
C GLY A 170 0.11 -9.07 -11.03
N TRP A 171 -0.11 -8.28 -12.08
CA TRP A 171 -1.40 -7.65 -12.38
C TRP A 171 -2.52 -8.68 -12.53
N HIS A 172 -2.34 -9.73 -13.36
CA HIS A 172 -3.34 -10.80 -13.51
C HIS A 172 -3.69 -11.46 -12.18
N LYS A 173 -2.68 -11.77 -11.38
CA LYS A 173 -2.87 -12.35 -10.05
C LYS A 173 -3.68 -11.41 -9.17
N LYS A 174 -3.35 -10.11 -9.14
CA LYS A 174 -4.10 -9.09 -8.39
C LYS A 174 -5.58 -9.05 -8.80
N LEU A 175 -5.88 -9.06 -10.09
CA LEU A 175 -7.26 -9.08 -10.58
C LEU A 175 -8.00 -10.32 -10.05
N LEU A 176 -7.38 -11.51 -10.15
CA LEU A 176 -7.97 -12.78 -9.72
C LEU A 176 -8.16 -12.87 -8.20
N THR A 177 -7.29 -12.23 -7.41
CA THR A 177 -7.32 -12.30 -5.94
C THR A 177 -7.97 -11.09 -5.28
N SER A 178 -8.30 -10.04 -6.03
CA SER A 178 -9.02 -8.85 -5.55
C SER A 178 -10.29 -9.24 -4.80
N VAL A 179 -10.68 -8.49 -3.77
CA VAL A 179 -11.97 -8.70 -3.07
C VAL A 179 -13.10 -8.35 -4.02
N ASP A 180 -13.04 -7.17 -4.62
CA ASP A 180 -13.97 -6.70 -5.64
C ASP A 180 -13.42 -7.01 -7.03
N ALA A 181 -14.11 -7.87 -7.77
CA ALA A 181 -13.72 -8.16 -9.14
C ALA A 181 -13.91 -6.88 -9.97
N PRO A 182 -13.01 -6.55 -10.91
CA PRO A 182 -13.27 -5.52 -11.90
C PRO A 182 -14.59 -5.82 -12.61
N LYS A 183 -15.47 -4.81 -12.69
CA LYS A 183 -16.80 -4.91 -13.30
C LYS A 183 -16.88 -4.12 -14.61
N SER A 184 -15.94 -3.21 -14.85
CA SER A 184 -15.83 -2.40 -16.06
C SER A 184 -14.41 -2.42 -16.63
N GLU A 185 -14.26 -1.96 -17.88
CA GLU A 185 -12.93 -1.73 -18.48
C GLU A 185 -12.12 -0.69 -17.71
N ASP A 186 -12.79 0.32 -17.14
CA ASP A 186 -12.17 1.34 -16.29
C ASP A 186 -11.59 0.70 -15.01
N ASP A 187 -12.31 -0.23 -14.36
CA ASP A 187 -11.79 -0.96 -13.19
C ASP A 187 -10.51 -1.75 -13.53
N PHE A 188 -10.46 -2.36 -14.71
CA PHE A 188 -9.26 -3.05 -15.17
C PHE A 188 -8.10 -2.09 -15.44
N TRP A 189 -8.40 -0.92 -16.03
CA TRP A 189 -7.42 0.13 -16.29
C TRP A 189 -6.81 0.66 -14.99
N PHE A 190 -7.62 1.00 -13.99
CA PHE A 190 -7.11 1.43 -12.68
C PHE A 190 -6.24 0.39 -12.01
N ALA A 191 -6.69 -0.87 -12.01
CA ALA A 191 -5.92 -1.96 -11.46
C ALA A 191 -4.58 -2.17 -12.19
N LEU A 192 -4.52 -1.86 -13.49
CA LEU A 192 -3.27 -1.86 -14.25
C LEU A 192 -2.38 -0.69 -13.82
N ILE A 193 -2.89 0.54 -13.75
CA ILE A 193 -2.12 1.72 -13.31
C ILE A 193 -1.55 1.53 -11.90
N GLU A 194 -2.35 1.02 -10.95
CA GLU A 194 -1.89 0.69 -9.59
C GLU A 194 -0.75 -0.34 -9.63
N CYS A 195 -0.89 -1.40 -10.43
CA CYS A 195 0.16 -2.41 -10.57
C CYS A 195 1.44 -1.85 -11.22
N LEU A 196 1.32 -0.96 -12.21
CA LEU A 196 2.47 -0.31 -12.84
C LEU A 196 3.16 0.64 -11.86
N SER A 197 2.40 1.32 -11.00
CA SER A 197 2.89 2.22 -9.97
C SER A 197 3.74 1.49 -8.92
N GLU A 198 3.23 0.40 -8.36
CA GLU A 198 3.98 -0.44 -7.40
C GLU A 198 5.30 -1.01 -7.96
N ASN A 199 5.43 -1.07 -9.29
CA ASN A 199 6.61 -1.57 -9.97
C ASN A 199 7.51 -0.45 -10.52
N ASN A 200 7.25 0.80 -10.14
CA ASN A 200 7.97 2.02 -10.58
C ASN A 200 7.98 2.18 -12.10
N ILE A 201 6.90 1.82 -12.80
CA ILE A 201 6.75 2.02 -14.25
C ILE A 201 5.97 3.30 -14.55
N VAL A 202 4.99 3.60 -13.69
CA VAL A 202 4.18 4.81 -13.70
C VAL A 202 4.32 5.47 -12.32
N ALA A 203 4.35 6.79 -12.25
CA ALA A 203 4.26 7.53 -11.00
C ALA A 203 2.84 8.11 -10.92
N VAL A 204 2.11 7.84 -9.85
CA VAL A 204 0.79 8.45 -9.61
C VAL A 204 1.00 9.60 -8.64
N VAL A 205 0.69 10.82 -9.10
CA VAL A 205 1.01 12.07 -8.42
C VAL A 205 -0.26 12.90 -8.24
N ASP A 206 -0.50 13.41 -7.04
CA ASP A 206 -1.63 14.31 -6.78
C ASP A 206 -1.34 15.69 -7.39
N TRP A 207 -2.36 16.35 -7.97
CA TRP A 207 -2.19 17.69 -8.53
C TRP A 207 -1.71 18.75 -7.53
N ARG A 208 -1.88 18.54 -6.23
CA ARG A 208 -1.39 19.39 -5.13
C ARG A 208 -0.05 18.97 -4.55
N GLU A 209 0.55 17.92 -5.10
CA GLU A 209 1.81 17.40 -4.57
C GLU A 209 2.94 18.41 -4.77
N PHE A 210 3.84 18.48 -3.77
CA PHE A 210 4.99 19.37 -3.82
C PHE A 210 6.01 18.88 -4.85
N THR A 211 6.63 19.82 -5.56
CA THR A 211 7.51 19.52 -6.69
C THR A 211 8.68 18.60 -6.35
N ASP A 212 9.22 18.66 -5.14
CA ASP A 212 10.27 17.75 -4.68
C ASP A 212 9.81 16.30 -4.61
N ALA A 213 8.62 16.03 -4.04
CA ALA A 213 8.01 14.71 -4.00
C ALA A 213 7.67 14.17 -5.40
N ILE A 214 7.22 15.05 -6.31
CA ILE A 214 7.00 14.72 -7.72
C ILE A 214 8.31 14.29 -8.38
N VAL A 215 9.39 15.06 -8.20
CA VAL A 215 10.71 14.77 -8.75
C VAL A 215 11.23 13.43 -8.24
N GLU A 216 11.10 13.15 -6.94
CA GLU A 216 11.50 11.87 -6.35
C GLU A 216 10.74 10.70 -6.99
N SER A 217 9.43 10.86 -7.18
CA SER A 217 8.59 9.86 -7.83
C SER A 217 9.00 9.62 -9.29
N LEU A 218 9.22 10.69 -10.07
CA LEU A 218 9.68 10.60 -11.46
C LEU A 218 11.08 9.98 -11.56
N GLN A 219 11.99 10.32 -10.65
CA GLN A 219 13.35 9.79 -10.62
C GLN A 219 13.38 8.28 -10.31
N SER A 220 12.44 7.77 -9.51
CA SER A 220 12.34 6.35 -9.20
C SER A 220 11.89 5.47 -10.38
N LEU A 221 11.34 6.08 -11.44
CA LEU A 221 10.79 5.35 -12.57
C LEU A 221 11.87 4.53 -13.30
N ARG A 222 11.51 3.31 -13.71
CA ARG A 222 12.37 2.47 -14.55
C ARG A 222 12.77 3.19 -15.84
N SER A 223 11.82 3.91 -16.43
CA SER A 223 12.02 4.67 -17.67
C SER A 223 12.92 5.89 -17.49
N ALA A 224 13.12 6.38 -16.26
CA ALA A 224 14.03 7.49 -15.94
C ALA A 224 15.50 7.07 -15.83
N ARG A 225 15.81 5.77 -15.67
CA ARG A 225 17.19 5.27 -15.45
C ARG A 225 18.20 5.65 -16.55
N ASN A 226 17.72 5.90 -17.76
CA ASN A 226 18.54 6.24 -18.92
C ASN A 226 18.31 7.68 -19.39
N ILE A 227 17.70 8.52 -18.55
CA ILE A 227 17.47 9.93 -18.85
C ILE A 227 18.42 10.74 -17.98
N ASP A 228 19.29 11.50 -18.63
CA ASP A 228 20.20 12.41 -17.97
C ASP A 228 19.51 13.75 -17.73
N LEU A 229 18.99 13.94 -16.52
CA LEU A 229 18.39 15.19 -16.05
C LEU A 229 19.11 15.65 -14.79
N ASP A 230 19.22 16.97 -14.64
CA ASP A 230 19.62 17.58 -13.38
C ASP A 230 18.45 17.59 -12.40
N TRP A 231 18.23 16.44 -11.76
CA TRP A 231 17.12 16.21 -10.82
C TRP A 231 17.15 17.17 -9.62
N GLU A 232 18.34 17.58 -9.15
CA GLU A 232 18.46 18.49 -8.01
C GLU A 232 18.00 19.90 -8.38
N THR A 233 18.34 20.37 -9.59
CA THR A 233 17.78 21.63 -10.10
C THR A 233 16.25 21.54 -10.25
N LEU A 234 15.72 20.40 -10.70
CA LEU A 234 14.27 20.22 -10.86
C LEU A 234 13.50 20.22 -9.53
N LYS A 235 14.08 19.77 -8.41
CA LYS A 235 13.44 19.83 -7.08
C LYS A 235 13.16 21.26 -6.62
N SER A 236 13.94 22.22 -7.10
CA SER A 236 13.82 23.64 -6.74
C SER A 236 12.99 24.44 -7.75
N PHE A 237 12.26 23.76 -8.65
CA PHE A 237 11.47 24.42 -9.68
C PHE A 237 10.32 25.23 -9.04
N ASP A 238 10.23 26.50 -9.40
CA ASP A 238 9.20 27.43 -8.93
C ASP A 238 8.14 27.60 -10.03
N GLY A 239 6.95 27.05 -9.79
CA GLY A 239 5.83 27.08 -10.72
C GLY A 239 4.74 26.07 -10.36
N ASP A 240 3.62 26.12 -11.09
CA ASP A 240 2.60 25.08 -10.97
C ASP A 240 3.05 23.75 -11.62
N ASN A 241 2.35 22.67 -11.28
CA ASN A 241 2.68 21.32 -11.73
C ASN A 241 2.59 21.14 -13.25
N GLU A 242 1.66 21.82 -13.94
CA GLU A 242 1.56 21.74 -15.40
C GLU A 242 2.73 22.41 -16.11
N VAL A 243 3.18 23.57 -15.59
CA VAL A 243 4.37 24.27 -16.07
C VAL A 243 5.62 23.44 -15.80
N PHE A 244 5.71 22.80 -14.63
CA PHE A 244 6.77 21.85 -14.31
C PHE A 244 6.81 20.66 -15.28
N PHE A 245 5.67 20.01 -15.54
CA PHE A 245 5.62 18.85 -16.45
C PHE A 245 6.00 19.22 -17.88
N ARG A 246 5.57 20.38 -18.40
CA ARG A 246 6.01 20.89 -19.71
C ARG A 246 7.51 21.16 -19.74
N HIS A 247 8.06 21.73 -18.66
CA HIS A 247 9.50 21.95 -18.55
C HIS A 247 10.27 20.62 -18.62
N VAL A 248 9.90 19.63 -17.81
CA VAL A 248 10.51 18.30 -17.82
C VAL A 248 10.37 17.64 -19.20
N SER A 249 9.18 17.70 -19.81
CA SER A 249 8.92 17.17 -21.15
C SER A 249 9.84 17.80 -22.22
N GLY A 250 10.04 19.12 -22.17
CA GLY A 250 10.97 19.83 -23.05
C GLY A 250 12.44 19.42 -22.87
N LEU A 251 12.86 19.11 -21.64
CA LEU A 251 14.21 18.60 -21.36
C LEU A 251 14.41 17.20 -21.95
N VAL A 252 13.46 16.28 -21.72
CA VAL A 252 13.56 14.90 -22.21
C VAL A 252 13.28 14.75 -23.71
N GLY A 253 12.60 15.72 -24.33
CA GLY A 253 12.32 15.75 -25.76
C GLY A 253 13.58 15.55 -26.63
N LYS A 254 14.74 16.03 -26.15
CA LYS A 254 16.04 15.89 -26.82
C LYS A 254 16.52 14.43 -26.92
N THR A 255 15.99 13.53 -26.10
CA THR A 255 16.33 12.10 -26.10
C THR A 255 15.33 11.25 -26.89
N GLY A 256 14.40 11.87 -27.64
CA GLY A 256 13.33 11.16 -28.35
C GLY A 256 12.26 10.55 -27.43
N ARG A 257 12.17 11.05 -26.19
CA ARG A 257 11.15 10.66 -25.21
C ARG A 257 10.30 11.87 -24.84
N SER A 258 9.15 11.60 -24.22
CA SER A 258 8.28 12.63 -23.64
C SER A 258 7.86 12.18 -22.25
N LEU A 259 7.67 13.13 -21.34
CA LEU A 259 6.83 12.90 -20.17
C LEU A 259 5.38 12.90 -20.65
N VAL A 260 4.62 11.87 -20.27
CA VAL A 260 3.20 11.75 -20.59
C VAL A 260 2.41 11.43 -19.33
N SER A 261 1.15 11.87 -19.28
CA SER A 261 0.17 11.44 -18.30
C SER A 261 -0.85 10.53 -18.95
N PHE A 262 -1.09 9.39 -18.32
CA PHE A 262 -2.27 8.58 -18.58
C PHE A 262 -3.46 9.16 -17.83
N ASP A 263 -4.59 9.28 -18.49
CA ASP A 263 -5.81 9.73 -17.82
C ASP A 263 -6.33 8.64 -16.87
N THR A 264 -6.52 9.03 -15.62
CA THR A 264 -7.14 8.24 -14.55
C THR A 264 -8.40 8.92 -14.04
N GLY A 265 -8.89 9.95 -14.74
CA GLY A 265 -10.00 10.89 -14.50
C GLY A 265 -10.49 11.11 -13.08
N GLY A 266 -9.57 10.98 -12.13
CA GLY A 266 -9.54 11.73 -10.89
C GLY A 266 -8.59 12.91 -11.03
N ASP A 267 -8.26 13.49 -9.88
CA ASP A 267 -7.38 14.65 -9.79
C ASP A 267 -5.89 14.26 -9.71
N GLU A 268 -5.53 13.07 -10.22
CA GLU A 268 -4.18 12.51 -10.15
C GLU A 268 -3.56 12.34 -11.55
N TYR A 269 -2.25 12.57 -11.65
CA TYR A 269 -1.48 12.35 -12.86
C TYR A 269 -0.76 11.00 -12.80
N ALA A 270 -1.06 10.10 -13.74
CA ALA A 270 -0.33 8.83 -13.91
C ALA A 270 0.79 9.01 -14.95
N LEU A 271 1.96 9.42 -14.46
CA LEU A 271 3.09 9.90 -15.25
C LEU A 271 4.07 8.79 -15.63
N THR A 272 4.61 8.84 -16.86
CA THR A 272 5.78 8.05 -17.25
C THR A 272 6.57 8.69 -18.39
N PHE A 273 7.82 8.29 -18.59
CA PHE A 273 8.60 8.66 -19.76
C PHE A 273 8.44 7.63 -20.87
N MET A 274 7.93 8.05 -22.03
CA MET A 274 7.66 7.17 -23.17
C MET A 274 8.39 7.65 -24.44
N PRO A 275 8.84 6.75 -25.34
CA PRO A 275 9.27 7.12 -26.68
C PRO A 275 8.17 7.91 -27.43
N THR A 276 8.52 9.03 -28.04
CA THR A 276 7.55 9.96 -28.65
C THR A 276 6.73 9.30 -29.77
N ASN A 277 7.33 8.36 -30.50
CA ASN A 277 6.67 7.61 -31.57
C ASN A 277 5.60 6.62 -31.07
N HIS A 278 5.58 6.27 -29.78
CA HIS A 278 4.58 5.37 -29.21
C HIS A 278 3.31 6.11 -28.73
N ILE A 279 3.42 7.40 -28.42
CA ILE A 279 2.33 8.19 -27.81
C ILE A 279 1.04 8.17 -28.64
N PRO A 280 1.05 8.41 -29.98
CA PRO A 280 -0.19 8.43 -30.75
C PRO A 280 -0.93 7.08 -30.71
N LYS A 281 -0.19 5.98 -30.75
CA LYS A 281 -0.75 4.63 -30.69
C LYS A 281 -1.47 4.37 -29.35
N TYR A 282 -0.85 4.75 -28.23
CA TYR A 282 -1.52 4.59 -26.93
C TYR A 282 -2.71 5.53 -26.78
N HIS A 283 -2.58 6.78 -27.24
CA HIS A 283 -3.68 7.74 -27.22
C HIS A 283 -4.91 7.19 -27.98
N GLU A 284 -4.71 6.69 -29.21
CA GLU A 284 -5.76 6.07 -30.03
C GLU A 284 -6.39 4.85 -29.33
N VAL A 285 -5.57 3.95 -28.77
CA VAL A 285 -6.09 2.75 -28.09
C VAL A 285 -6.90 3.11 -26.85
N LEU A 286 -6.44 4.05 -26.03
CA LEU A 286 -7.15 4.43 -24.80
C LEU A 286 -8.45 5.16 -25.12
N THR A 287 -8.42 6.16 -26.01
CA THR A 287 -9.62 6.92 -26.41
C THR A 287 -10.68 6.08 -27.10
N SER A 288 -10.29 4.98 -27.77
CA SER A 288 -11.23 4.10 -28.48
C SER A 288 -11.94 3.08 -27.59
N ASN A 289 -11.41 2.78 -26.40
CA ASN A 289 -11.90 1.66 -25.58
C ASN A 289 -12.45 2.09 -24.21
N LEU A 290 -11.97 3.19 -23.64
CA LEU A 290 -12.40 3.68 -22.33
C LEU A 290 -13.57 4.67 -22.45
N THR A 291 -14.43 4.75 -21.44
CA THR A 291 -15.78 5.37 -21.57
C THR A 291 -15.83 6.88 -21.32
N TRP A 292 -14.88 7.40 -20.57
CA TRP A 292 -14.60 8.81 -20.31
C TRP A 292 -13.59 9.41 -21.30
N SER A 293 -13.28 10.71 -21.17
CA SER A 293 -12.30 11.45 -22.00
C SER A 293 -10.85 11.03 -21.79
N SER A 294 -10.63 9.74 -21.59
CA SER A 294 -9.34 9.14 -21.31
C SER A 294 -8.46 9.10 -22.55
N GLY A 295 -7.26 9.64 -22.39
CA GLY A 295 -6.23 9.58 -23.40
C GLY A 295 -4.85 9.57 -22.78
N VAL A 296 -3.85 9.71 -23.65
CA VAL A 296 -2.50 10.08 -23.23
C VAL A 296 -2.36 11.59 -23.44
N THR A 297 -2.12 12.31 -22.36
CA THR A 297 -1.80 13.74 -22.39
C THR A 297 -0.30 13.90 -22.48
N LYS A 298 0.16 14.55 -23.54
CA LYS A 298 1.54 14.96 -23.72
C LYS A 298 1.67 16.41 -23.25
N PHE A 299 2.70 16.68 -22.44
CA PHE A 299 2.96 18.04 -21.96
C PHE A 299 3.86 18.74 -22.99
N ASP A 300 3.25 19.54 -23.87
CA ASP A 300 3.89 20.26 -24.97
C ASP A 300 4.00 21.78 -24.70
#